data_AF-A0A5B8V9A2-F1
#
_entry.id   AF-A0A5B8V9A2-F1
#
_cell.length_a   1.000
_cell.length_b   1.000
_cell.length_c   1.000
_cell.angle_alpha   90.00
_cell.angle_beta   90.00
_cell.angle_gamma   90.00
#
_symmetry.space_group_name_H-M   'P 1'
#
loop_
_entity.id
_entity.type
_entity.pdbx_description
1 polymer ?
#
loop_
_entity_poly.entity_id
_entity_poly.type
_entity_poly.pdbx_seq_one_letter_code
_entity_poly.pdbx_strand_id
1 'polypeptide(L)'
;MKFNLTLLLLLLITVSLNAQIRKIPADVTDAFKARYPHAERVSWKDNLSSFEAQFILNNYEMSASFNSDGDWLHSERKLKYEELPEEVKDGFGKSKFTDWEKGSVFEITKNTEPLQYRILVKKSGVQKKYLFFDVDGKLNRESFTL
;
A
#
# COMPACT_ATOMS: atom_id res chain seq x y z
N MET A 1 31.16 -60.49 13.71
CA MET A 1 30.70 -59.22 14.34
C MET A 1 29.45 -58.76 13.61
N LYS A 2 28.30 -58.69 14.29
CA LYS A 2 27.00 -58.30 13.73
C LYS A 2 26.80 -56.80 14.01
N PHE A 3 26.62 -55.98 12.97
CA PHE A 3 26.30 -54.56 13.10
C PHE A 3 24.77 -54.40 13.12
N ASN A 4 24.23 -53.91 14.24
CA ASN A 4 22.80 -53.63 14.40
C ASN A 4 22.51 -52.24 13.83
N LEU A 5 21.60 -52.17 12.85
CA LEU A 5 21.14 -50.92 12.25
C LEU A 5 19.90 -50.43 13.01
N THR A 6 20.07 -49.44 13.88
CA THR A 6 18.97 -48.78 14.60
C THR A 6 18.21 -47.84 13.66
N LEU A 7 16.91 -48.09 13.49
CA LEU A 7 15.97 -47.33 12.67
C LEU A 7 15.69 -45.95 13.31
N LEU A 8 15.99 -44.87 12.58
CA LEU A 8 15.75 -43.49 13.01
C LEU A 8 14.26 -43.13 12.84
N LEU A 9 13.59 -42.81 13.94
CA LEU A 9 12.19 -42.36 13.99
C LEU A 9 12.08 -40.92 13.44
N LEU A 10 11.36 -40.74 12.34
CA LEU A 10 11.10 -39.45 11.70
C LEU A 10 9.92 -38.76 12.40
N LEU A 11 10.20 -37.79 13.27
CA LEU A 11 9.20 -36.96 13.94
C LEU A 11 8.72 -35.86 12.97
N LEU A 12 7.53 -36.03 12.39
CA LEU A 12 6.83 -34.97 11.65
C LEU A 12 6.30 -33.94 12.66
N ILE A 13 7.05 -32.85 12.84
CA ILE A 13 6.57 -31.68 13.58
C ILE A 13 5.65 -30.89 12.64
N THR A 14 4.34 -31.00 12.83
CA THR A 14 3.40 -30.06 12.20
C THR A 14 3.48 -28.73 12.92
N VAL A 15 4.26 -27.79 12.39
CA VAL A 15 4.24 -26.40 12.85
C VAL A 15 2.94 -25.76 12.36
N SER A 16 1.95 -25.66 13.24
CA SER A 16 0.80 -24.78 13.00
C SER A 16 1.30 -23.34 13.05
N LEU A 17 1.51 -22.73 11.88
CA LEU A 17 1.72 -21.29 11.74
C LEU A 17 0.43 -20.57 12.19
N ASN A 18 0.31 -20.31 13.49
CA ASN A 18 -0.57 -19.26 13.96
C ASN A 18 0.02 -17.95 13.43
N ALA A 19 -0.62 -17.36 12.41
CA ALA A 19 -0.39 -15.98 12.02
C ALA A 19 -0.89 -15.09 13.17
N GLN A 20 -0.11 -15.01 14.25
CA GLN A 20 -0.41 -14.13 15.36
C GLN A 20 -0.18 -12.71 14.86
N ILE A 21 -1.28 -11.95 14.76
CA ILE A 21 -1.22 -10.51 14.45
C ILE A 21 -0.32 -9.87 15.52
N ARG A 22 0.84 -9.38 15.09
CA ARG A 22 1.80 -8.72 15.96
C ARG A 22 1.16 -7.43 16.46
N LYS A 23 1.37 -7.14 17.75
CA LYS A 23 0.93 -5.87 18.34
C LYS A 23 1.72 -4.73 17.70
N ILE A 24 0.99 -3.69 17.28
CA ILE A 24 1.58 -2.47 16.70
C ILE A 24 2.41 -1.75 17.77
N PRO A 25 3.65 -1.33 17.47
CA PRO A 25 4.48 -0.56 18.40
C PRO A 25 3.80 0.73 18.86
N ALA A 26 4.04 1.12 20.12
CA ALA A 26 3.48 2.35 20.67
C ALA A 26 3.99 3.58 19.89
N ASP A 27 5.29 3.60 19.57
CA ASP A 27 5.96 4.66 18.81
C ASP A 27 5.27 4.94 17.48
N VAL A 28 4.86 3.88 16.77
CA VAL A 28 4.09 3.97 15.52
C VAL A 28 2.74 4.64 15.75
N THR A 29 1.99 4.21 16.77
CA THR A 29 0.67 4.78 17.05
C THR A 29 0.75 6.22 17.54
N ASP A 30 1.81 6.60 18.25
CA ASP A 30 2.02 7.95 18.76
C ASP A 30 2.51 8.90 17.66
N ALA A 31 3.42 8.44 16.79
CA ALA A 31 3.81 9.17 15.58
C ALA A 31 2.61 9.44 14.66
N PHE A 32 1.72 8.45 14.50
CA PHE A 32 0.48 8.63 13.75
C PHE A 32 -0.43 9.70 14.35
N LYS A 33 -0.70 9.65 15.67
CA LYS A 33 -1.54 10.65 16.35
C LYS A 33 -0.94 12.05 16.28
N ALA A 34 0.38 12.17 16.39
CA ALA A 34 1.07 13.46 16.26
C ALA A 34 0.91 14.05 14.85
N ARG A 35 0.96 13.21 13.82
CA ARG A 35 0.85 13.65 12.41
C ARG A 35 -0.60 13.91 11.97
N TYR A 36 -1.53 13.10 12.45
CA TYR A 36 -2.94 13.16 12.08
C TYR A 36 -3.85 13.24 13.32
N PRO A 37 -3.78 14.35 14.09
CA PRO A 37 -4.51 14.50 15.36
C PRO A 37 -6.03 14.50 15.21
N HIS A 38 -6.53 14.76 13.99
CA HIS A 38 -7.95 14.79 13.65
C HIS A 38 -8.38 13.57 12.81
N ALA A 39 -7.59 12.50 12.78
CA ALA A 39 -7.97 11.28 12.08
C ALA A 39 -9.15 10.57 12.78
N GLU A 40 -10.11 10.13 11.97
CA GLU A 40 -11.29 9.39 12.42
C GLU A 40 -11.27 7.96 11.87
N ARG A 41 -12.00 7.05 12.52
CA ARG A 41 -12.21 5.67 12.07
C ARG A 41 -10.91 4.93 11.71
N VAL A 42 -9.88 5.12 12.54
CA VAL A 42 -8.55 4.55 12.33
C VAL A 42 -8.59 3.02 12.47
N SER A 43 -8.08 2.34 11.47
CA SER A 43 -7.84 0.90 11.45
C SER A 43 -6.41 0.64 11.02
N TRP A 44 -5.84 -0.48 11.43
CA TRP A 44 -4.42 -0.76 11.20
C TRP A 44 -4.21 -2.09 10.49
N LYS A 45 -3.17 -2.14 9.67
CA LYS A 45 -2.65 -3.34 9.02
C LYS A 45 -1.17 -3.48 9.30
N ASP A 46 -0.75 -4.69 9.63
CA ASP A 46 0.66 -5.08 9.73
C ASP A 46 1.07 -5.74 8.41
N ASN A 47 1.95 -5.08 7.67
CA ASN A 47 2.48 -5.53 6.39
C ASN A 47 3.87 -6.21 6.54
N LEU A 48 4.18 -6.71 7.74
CA LEU A 48 5.45 -7.30 8.20
C LEU A 48 6.62 -6.29 8.29
N SER A 49 6.85 -5.53 7.23
CA SER A 49 7.93 -4.53 7.12
C SER A 49 7.48 -3.11 7.50
N SER A 50 6.17 -2.88 7.56
CA SER A 50 5.58 -1.58 7.88
C SER A 50 4.21 -1.74 8.51
N PHE A 51 3.77 -0.68 9.18
CA PHE A 51 2.44 -0.56 9.74
C PHE A 51 1.66 0.50 8.96
N GLU A 52 0.49 0.11 8.45
CA GLU A 52 -0.38 1.00 7.69
C GLU A 52 -1.61 1.35 8.50
N ALA A 53 -1.82 2.64 8.77
CA ALA A 53 -3.06 3.19 9.28
C ALA A 53 -3.98 3.55 8.12
N GLN A 54 -5.21 3.05 8.12
CA GLN A 54 -6.29 3.47 7.22
C GLN A 54 -7.33 4.25 8.03
N PHE A 55 -7.67 5.45 7.59
CA PHE A 55 -8.46 6.40 8.40
C PHE A 55 -9.23 7.38 7.51
N ILE A 56 -10.12 8.14 8.12
CA ILE A 56 -10.81 9.26 7.49
C ILE A 56 -10.20 10.57 8.00
N LEU A 57 -9.91 11.49 7.09
CA LEU A 57 -9.48 12.85 7.42
C LEU A 57 -10.13 13.83 6.45
N ASN A 58 -10.82 14.85 6.96
CA ASN A 58 -11.53 15.84 6.15
C ASN A 58 -12.45 15.20 5.09
N ASN A 59 -13.17 14.13 5.46
CA ASN A 59 -14.03 13.31 4.61
C ASN A 59 -13.32 12.51 3.49
N TYR A 60 -12.00 12.46 3.47
CA TYR A 60 -11.23 11.63 2.55
C TYR A 60 -10.80 10.31 3.21
N GLU A 61 -10.89 9.21 2.46
CA GLU A 61 -10.20 7.96 2.80
C GLU A 61 -8.69 8.15 2.62
N MET A 62 -7.95 7.95 3.70
CA MET A 62 -6.50 8.09 3.76
C MET A 62 -5.85 6.77 4.18
N SER A 63 -4.62 6.56 3.72
CA SER A 63 -3.70 5.62 4.35
C SER A 63 -2.37 6.30 4.67
N ALA A 64 -1.71 5.87 5.74
CA ALA A 64 -0.37 6.30 6.09
C ALA A 64 0.46 5.11 6.55
N SER A 65 1.65 4.95 5.98
CA SER A 65 2.58 3.88 6.29
C SER A 65 3.73 4.38 7.15
N PHE A 66 4.10 3.58 8.16
CA PHE A 66 5.18 3.84 9.09
C PHE A 66 6.10 2.61 9.21
N ASN A 67 7.40 2.82 9.45
CA ASN A 67 8.30 1.72 9.81
C ASN A 67 8.11 1.31 11.29
N SER A 68 8.91 0.34 11.78
CA SER A 68 8.82 -0.11 13.17
C SER A 68 9.17 0.93 14.23
N ASP A 69 9.92 1.96 13.83
CA ASP A 69 10.48 2.99 14.71
C ASP A 69 9.55 4.22 14.77
N GLY A 70 8.43 4.18 14.04
CA GLY A 70 7.46 5.27 13.97
C GLY A 70 7.79 6.34 12.91
N ASP A 71 8.81 6.12 12.07
CA ASP A 71 9.08 7.04 10.97
C ASP A 71 8.00 6.89 9.90
N TRP A 72 7.48 8.05 9.49
CA TRP A 72 6.52 8.12 8.40
C TRP A 72 7.19 7.86 7.05
N LEU A 73 6.66 6.88 6.31
CA LEU A 73 7.17 6.48 4.99
C LEU A 73 6.44 7.23 3.87
N HIS A 74 5.11 7.12 3.85
CA HIS A 74 4.26 7.76 2.86
C HIS A 74 2.80 7.86 3.33
N SER A 75 2.01 8.67 2.65
CA SER A 75 0.56 8.72 2.79
C SER A 75 -0.11 8.70 1.43
N GLU A 76 -1.27 8.05 1.36
CA GLU A 76 -2.10 8.04 0.17
C GLU A 76 -3.47 8.65 0.51
N ARG A 77 -3.92 9.60 -0.30
CA ARG A 77 -5.25 10.18 -0.24
C ARG A 77 -6.06 9.66 -1.40
N LYS A 78 -7.17 8.98 -1.14
CA LYS A 78 -8.06 8.50 -2.19
C LYS A 78 -8.80 9.69 -2.79
N LEU A 79 -8.79 9.78 -4.11
CA LEU A 79 -9.46 10.84 -4.88
C LEU A 79 -10.50 10.21 -5.81
N LYS A 80 -11.46 11.03 -6.23
CA LYS A 80 -12.20 10.80 -7.47
C LYS A 80 -11.32 11.19 -8.65
N TYR A 81 -11.57 10.62 -9.82
CA TYR A 81 -10.81 10.95 -11.02
C TYR A 81 -10.95 12.43 -11.40
N GLU A 82 -12.13 13.00 -11.14
CA GLU A 82 -12.47 14.40 -11.44
C GLU A 82 -11.68 15.40 -10.58
N GLU A 83 -11.18 14.96 -9.42
CA GLU A 83 -10.37 15.78 -8.50
C GLU A 83 -8.88 15.80 -8.88
N LEU A 84 -8.47 15.04 -9.90
CA LEU A 84 -7.10 15.09 -10.40
C LEU A 84 -6.80 16.43 -11.07
N PRO A 85 -5.54 16.92 -10.98
CA PRO A 85 -5.09 18.05 -11.79
C PRO A 85 -5.35 17.81 -13.28
N GLU A 86 -5.64 18.89 -14.01
CA GLU A 86 -5.93 18.82 -15.45
C GLU A 86 -4.76 18.21 -16.22
N GLU A 87 -3.53 18.55 -15.84
CA GLU A 87 -2.29 18.04 -16.42
C GLU A 87 -2.24 16.51 -16.33
N VAL A 88 -2.64 15.94 -15.18
CA VAL A 88 -2.66 14.49 -14.96
C VAL A 88 -3.76 13.83 -15.79
N LYS A 89 -4.92 14.45 -15.91
CA LYS A 89 -6.02 13.96 -16.75
C LYS A 89 -5.63 13.96 -18.23
N ASP A 90 -4.98 15.02 -18.69
CA ASP A 90 -4.41 15.14 -20.03
C ASP A 90 -3.34 14.09 -20.30
N GLY A 91 -2.42 13.92 -19.34
CA GLY A 91 -1.39 12.89 -19.38
C GLY A 91 -1.96 11.48 -19.51
N PHE A 92 -3.01 11.19 -18.73
CA PHE A 92 -3.75 9.95 -18.82
C PHE A 92 -4.41 9.77 -20.20
N GLY A 93 -5.08 10.82 -20.72
CA GLY A 93 -5.76 10.79 -22.02
C GLY A 93 -4.81 10.58 -23.20
N LYS A 94 -3.55 10.98 -23.08
CA LYS A 94 -2.49 10.73 -24.08
C LYS A 94 -1.82 9.35 -23.94
N SER A 95 -2.15 8.60 -22.88
CA SER A 95 -1.56 7.29 -22.64
C SER A 95 -2.25 6.18 -23.42
N LYS A 96 -1.56 5.06 -23.63
CA LYS A 96 -2.13 3.83 -24.24
C LYS A 96 -3.22 3.14 -23.40
N PHE A 97 -3.56 3.69 -22.24
CA PHE A 97 -4.51 3.13 -21.28
C PHE A 97 -5.83 3.88 -21.23
N THR A 98 -6.04 4.88 -22.08
CA THR A 98 -7.25 5.72 -22.05
C THR A 98 -8.55 4.93 -22.23
N ASP A 99 -8.49 3.80 -22.96
CA ASP A 99 -9.65 2.94 -23.21
C ASP A 99 -9.90 1.91 -22.08
N TRP A 100 -9.04 1.86 -21.06
CA TRP A 100 -9.18 0.92 -19.95
C TRP A 100 -10.09 1.52 -18.88
N GLU A 101 -10.83 0.65 -18.17
CA GLU A 101 -11.67 1.06 -17.05
C GLU A 101 -10.81 1.67 -15.93
N LYS A 102 -11.14 2.90 -15.54
CA LYS A 102 -10.51 3.58 -14.40
C LYS A 102 -11.00 2.96 -13.10
N GLY A 103 -10.07 2.59 -12.24
CA GLY A 103 -10.31 2.09 -10.89
C GLY A 103 -10.05 3.17 -9.84
N SER A 104 -9.39 2.79 -8.75
CA SER A 104 -9.01 3.70 -7.69
C SER A 104 -7.97 4.73 -8.14
N VAL A 105 -8.12 5.95 -7.62
CA VAL A 105 -7.20 7.06 -7.83
C VAL A 105 -6.66 7.50 -6.46
N PHE A 106 -5.34 7.73 -6.39
CA PHE A 106 -4.68 8.18 -5.17
C PHE A 106 -3.69 9.30 -5.46
N GLU A 107 -3.66 10.29 -4.58
CA GLU A 107 -2.53 11.20 -4.42
C GLU A 107 -1.57 10.61 -3.38
N ILE A 108 -0.29 10.55 -3.71
CA ILE A 108 0.75 9.89 -2.91
C ILE A 108 1.80 10.92 -2.52
N THR A 109 1.95 11.12 -1.21
CA THR A 109 2.99 11.98 -0.63
C THR A 109 4.02 11.10 0.09
N LYS A 110 5.29 11.41 -0.08
CA LYS A 110 6.44 10.72 0.53
C LYS A 110 7.40 11.74 1.12
N ASN A 111 8.31 11.30 2.00
CA ASN A 111 9.24 12.21 2.67
C ASN A 111 10.27 12.86 1.73
N THR A 112 10.84 12.08 0.80
CA THR A 112 11.97 12.51 -0.04
C THR A 112 11.68 12.46 -1.54
N GLU A 113 10.46 12.09 -1.93
CA GLU A 113 10.04 12.01 -3.33
C GLU A 113 8.96 13.06 -3.62
N PRO A 114 8.91 13.61 -4.85
CA PRO A 114 7.86 14.54 -5.24
C PRO A 114 6.47 13.89 -5.19
N LEU A 115 5.44 14.74 -5.13
CA LEU A 115 4.04 14.34 -5.20
C LEU A 115 3.77 13.49 -6.45
N GLN A 116 3.03 12.39 -6.28
CA GLN A 116 2.65 11.50 -7.37
C GLN A 116 1.16 11.21 -7.35
N TYR A 117 0.59 10.95 -8.52
CA TYR A 117 -0.78 10.46 -8.67
C TYR A 117 -0.78 9.04 -9.21
N ARG A 118 -1.53 8.16 -8.58
CA ARG A 118 -1.68 6.76 -8.99
C ARG A 118 -3.09 6.51 -9.49
N ILE A 119 -3.20 5.99 -10.71
CA ILE A 119 -4.47 5.57 -11.31
C ILE A 119 -4.41 4.06 -11.52
N LEU A 120 -5.33 3.32 -10.92
CA LEU A 120 -5.58 1.94 -11.30
C LEU A 120 -6.35 1.91 -12.62
N VAL A 121 -5.88 1.13 -13.59
CA VAL A 121 -6.62 0.83 -14.82
C VAL A 121 -6.86 -0.67 -14.95
N LYS A 122 -8.00 -1.05 -15.50
CA LYS A 122 -8.40 -2.45 -15.70
C LYS A 122 -8.86 -2.66 -17.13
N LYS A 123 -8.27 -3.65 -17.82
CA LYS A 123 -8.81 -4.14 -19.10
C LYS A 123 -9.82 -5.26 -18.88
N SER A 124 -9.61 -6.03 -17.82
CA SER A 124 -10.46 -7.14 -17.40
C SER A 124 -10.32 -7.37 -15.88
N GLY A 125 -11.07 -8.33 -15.33
CA GLY A 125 -10.97 -8.69 -13.92
C GLY A 125 -9.56 -9.12 -13.47
N VAL A 126 -8.73 -9.60 -14.41
CA VAL A 126 -7.36 -10.08 -14.17
C VAL A 126 -6.32 -9.04 -14.61
N GLN A 127 -6.53 -8.39 -15.76
CA GLN A 127 -5.54 -7.47 -16.31
C GLN A 127 -5.72 -6.07 -15.71
N LYS A 128 -4.92 -5.79 -14.68
CA LYS A 128 -4.91 -4.53 -13.93
C LYS A 128 -3.50 -3.94 -13.85
N LYS A 129 -3.41 -2.61 -13.91
CA LYS A 129 -2.15 -1.87 -13.78
C LYS A 129 -2.33 -0.61 -12.93
N TYR A 130 -1.34 -0.31 -12.11
CA TYR A 130 -1.15 1.01 -11.52
C TYR A 130 -0.29 1.86 -12.45
N LEU A 131 -0.78 3.06 -12.77
CA LEU A 131 -0.08 4.07 -13.53
C LEU A 131 0.30 5.20 -12.58
N PHE A 132 1.56 5.61 -12.59
CA PHE A 132 2.08 6.68 -11.73
C PHE A 132 2.44 7.90 -12.56
N PHE A 133 1.75 9.00 -12.30
CA PHE A 133 1.95 10.30 -12.91
C PHE A 133 2.62 11.25 -11.92
N ASP A 134 3.47 12.14 -12.41
CA ASP A 134 3.87 13.33 -11.65
C ASP A 134 2.83 14.46 -11.80
N VAL A 135 3.13 15.61 -11.19
CA VAL A 135 2.28 16.81 -11.19
C VAL A 135 2.09 17.41 -12.57
N ASP A 136 3.00 17.17 -13.52
CA ASP A 136 2.93 17.66 -14.90
C ASP A 136 2.16 16.66 -15.80
N GLY A 137 1.61 15.59 -15.23
CA GLY A 137 0.89 14.55 -15.95
C GLY A 137 1.78 13.63 -16.78
N LYS A 138 3.09 13.58 -16.52
CA LYS A 138 3.96 12.63 -17.19
C LYS A 138 3.86 11.26 -16.52
N LEU A 139 3.56 10.23 -17.33
CA LEU A 139 3.57 8.84 -16.88
C LEU A 139 5.01 8.38 -16.64
N ASN A 140 5.39 8.21 -15.37
CA ASN A 140 6.75 7.84 -14.97
C ASN A 140 6.92 6.35 -14.71
N ARG A 141 5.85 5.65 -14.30
CA ARG A 141 5.93 4.22 -13.96
C ARG A 141 4.60 3.49 -14.20
N GLU A 142 4.71 2.22 -14.59
CA GLU A 142 3.63 1.25 -14.61
C GLU A 142 3.95 0.10 -13.62
N SER A 143 2.97 -0.40 -12.88
CA SER A 143 3.13 -1.60 -12.03
C SER A 143 1.91 -2.51 -12.12
N PHE A 144 2.11 -3.82 -11.94
CA PHE A 144 1.00 -4.77 -11.77
C PHE A 144 0.47 -4.71 -10.33
N THR A 145 -0.77 -5.14 -10.13
CA THR A 145 -1.47 -5.11 -8.84
C THR A 145 -1.35 -6.42 -8.04
N LEU A 146 -0.25 -7.17 -8.21
CA LEU A 146 -0.06 -8.54 -7.69
C LEU A 146 -0.62 -8.74 -6.28
#